data_AF-A0A975DUU7-F1
#
_entry.id   AF-A0A975DUU7-F1
#
_cell.length_a   1.000
_cell.length_b   1.000
_cell.length_c   1.000
_cell.angle_alpha   90.00
_cell.angle_beta   90.00
_cell.angle_gamma   90.00
#
_symmetry.space_group_name_H-M   'P 1'
#
loop_
_entity.id
_entity.type
_entity.pdbx_description
1 polymer ?
#
loop_
_entity_poly.entity_id
_entity_poly.type
_entity_poly.pdbx_seq_one_letter_code
_entity_poly.pdbx_strand_id
1 'polypeptide(L)' 'MKSQLPAAVVAVIKLARQMGYKYEVIASYFVINQGRIADVMKGRIRPDVAPADRLPPDFPAMA' A
#
# COMPACT_ATOMS: atom_id res chain seq x y z
N MET A 1 19.49 8.83 3.73
CA MET A 1 18.81 7.66 4.33
C MET A 1 17.57 7.33 3.52
N LYS A 2 17.38 6.08 3.10
CA LYS A 2 16.10 5.66 2.49
C LYS A 2 15.06 5.58 3.61
N SER A 3 14.13 6.52 3.67
CA SER A 3 12.98 6.44 4.58
C SER A 3 12.22 5.14 4.29
N GLN A 4 12.13 4.27 5.30
CA GLN A 4 11.38 3.03 5.23
C GLN A 4 9.88 3.32 5.35
N LEU A 5 9.06 2.55 4.63
CA LEU A 5 7.60 2.64 4.76
C LEU A 5 7.16 2.11 6.13
N PRO A 6 6.26 2.81 6.85
CA PRO A 6 5.66 2.30 8.07
C PRO A 6 4.90 0.99 7.81
N ALA A 7 4.88 0.09 8.80
CA ALA A 7 4.17 -1.20 8.67
C ALA A 7 2.67 -1.01 8.40
N ALA A 8 2.03 -0.01 9.02
CA ALA A 8 0.62 0.31 8.78
C ALA A 8 0.34 0.66 7.31
N VAL A 9 1.22 1.44 6.67
CA VAL A 9 1.08 1.80 5.25
C VAL A 9 1.24 0.55 4.37
N VAL A 10 2.22 -0.31 4.67
CA VAL A 10 2.43 -1.57 3.94
C VAL A 10 1.19 -2.49 4.03
N ALA A 11 0.61 -2.60 5.22
CA ALA A 11 -0.60 -3.40 5.44
C ALA A 11 -1.79 -2.90 4.59
N VAL A 12 -2.00 -1.57 4.54
CA VAL A 12 -3.05 -0.97 3.71
C VAL A 12 -2.77 -1.15 2.22
N ILE A 13 -1.53 -0.98 1.76
CA ILE A 13 -1.14 -1.24 0.36
C ILE A 13 -1.50 -2.67 -0.05
N LYS A 14 -1.14 -3.65 0.79
CA LYS A 14 -1.42 -5.07 0.52
C LYS A 14 -2.92 -5.34 0.45
N LEU A 15 -3.70 -4.83 1.40
CA LEU A 15 -5.17 -4.98 1.38
C LEU A 15 -5.78 -4.31 0.14
N ALA A 16 -5.43 -3.06 -0.15
CA ALA A 16 -5.94 -2.34 -1.32
C ALA A 16 -5.63 -3.09 -2.62
N ARG A 17 -4.44 -3.71 -2.72
CA ARG A 17 -4.11 -4.55 -3.87
C ARG A 17 -4.89 -5.84 -3.97
N GLN A 18 -5.19 -6.49 -2.86
CA GLN A 18 -6.08 -7.65 -2.83
C GLN A 18 -7.51 -7.28 -3.26
N MET A 19 -7.97 -6.08 -2.91
CA MET A 19 -9.28 -5.56 -3.30
C MET A 19 -9.35 -5.07 -4.76
N GLY A 20 -8.23 -5.02 -5.49
CA GLY A 20 -8.20 -4.68 -6.91
C GLY A 20 -7.79 -3.25 -7.25
N TYR A 21 -7.48 -2.39 -6.26
CA TYR A 21 -7.09 -1.00 -6.51
C TYR A 21 -5.83 -0.88 -7.37
N LYS A 22 -5.82 0.07 -8.31
CA LYS A 22 -4.66 0.38 -9.15
C LYS A 22 -3.55 1.05 -8.33
N TYR A 23 -2.31 0.89 -8.77
CA TYR A 23 -1.15 1.50 -8.10
C TYR A 23 -1.25 3.02 -8.04
N GLU A 24 -1.78 3.67 -9.07
CA GLU A 24 -1.98 5.13 -9.12
C GLU A 24 -2.88 5.65 -8.00
N VAL A 25 -3.94 4.92 -7.63
CA VAL A 25 -4.86 5.32 -6.55
C VAL A 25 -4.16 5.20 -5.20
N ILE A 26 -3.51 4.07 -4.95
CA ILE A 26 -2.80 3.79 -3.69
C ILE A 26 -1.62 4.76 -3.50
N ALA A 27 -0.86 4.99 -4.58
CA ALA A 27 0.28 5.90 -4.60
C ALA A 27 -0.15 7.35 -4.32
N SER A 28 -1.25 7.79 -4.92
CA SER A 28 -1.81 9.13 -4.70
C SER A 28 -2.26 9.32 -3.25
N TYR A 29 -2.98 8.35 -2.67
CA TYR A 29 -3.45 8.44 -1.28
C TYR A 29 -2.31 8.57 -0.27
N PHE A 30 -1.23 7.81 -0.43
CA PHE A 30 -0.08 7.87 0.48
C PHE A 30 1.00 8.89 0.07
N VAL A 31 0.82 9.59 -1.05
CA VAL A 31 1.80 10.53 -1.63
C VAL A 31 3.19 9.87 -1.80
N ILE A 32 3.20 8.67 -2.40
CA ILE A 32 4.41 7.88 -2.66
C ILE A 32 4.53 7.46 -4.12
N ASN A 33 5.72 7.10 -4.56
CA ASN A 33 5.95 6.60 -5.92
C ASN A 33 5.32 5.21 -6.12
N GLN A 34 4.73 4.94 -7.28
CA GLN A 34 4.18 3.62 -7.65
C GLN A 34 5.21 2.49 -7.56
N GLY A 35 6.50 2.78 -7.80
CA GLY A 35 7.59 1.82 -7.60
C GLY A 35 7.68 1.29 -6.17
N ARG A 36 7.33 2.10 -5.16
CA ARG A 36 7.27 1.66 -3.76
C ARG A 36 6.13 0.67 -3.51
N ILE A 37 4.99 0.86 -4.17
CA ILE A 37 3.88 -0.11 -4.17
C ILE A 37 4.36 -1.44 -4.77
N ALA A 38 5.06 -1.37 -5.91
CA ALA A 38 5.63 -2.54 -6.56
C ALA A 38 6.62 -3.29 -5.65
N ASP A 39 7.49 -2.57 -4.94
CA ASP A 39 8.46 -3.16 -4.02
C ASP A 39 7.79 -3.82 -2.80
N VAL A 40 6.69 -3.25 -2.30
CA VAL A 40 5.86 -3.90 -1.26
C VAL A 40 5.25 -5.20 -1.79
N MET A 41 4.62 -5.16 -2.97
CA MET A 41 3.94 -6.33 -3.53
C MET A 41 4.90 -7.45 -3.98
N LYS A 42 6.14 -7.10 -4.35
CA LYS A 42 7.21 -8.06 -4.64
C LYS A 42 7.91 -8.59 -3.37
N GLY A 43 7.50 -8.16 -2.18
CA GLY A 43 8.12 -8.59 -0.92
C GLY A 43 9.49 -7.98 -0.63
N ARG A 44 9.93 -6.96 -1.38
CA ARG A 44 11.21 -6.27 -1.17
C ARG A 44 11.16 -5.31 0.01
N ILE A 45 9.96 -4.85 0.37
CA ILE A 45 9.71 -3.97 1.52
C ILE A 45 8.77 -4.70 2.48
N ARG A 46 9.25 -4.98 3.70
CA ARG A 46 8.47 -5.57 4.81
C ARG A 46 7.64 -6.79 4.36
N PRO A 47 8.28 -7.87 3.87
CA PRO A 47 7.57 -9.06 3.40
C PRO A 47 6.65 -9.65 4.46
N ASP A 48 7.07 -9.62 5.73
CA ASP A 48 6.37 -10.24 6.87
C ASP A 48 5.13 -9.50 7.36
N VAL A 49 4.88 -8.28 6.88
CA VAL A 49 3.68 -7.51 7.28
C VAL A 49 2.45 -8.08 6.57
N ALA A 50 1.48 -8.60 7.32
CA ALA A 50 0.21 -9.02 6.77
C ALA A 50 -0.59 -7.84 6.17
N PRO A 51 -1.51 -8.09 5.23
CA PRO A 51 -2.52 -7.10 4.83
C PRO A 51 -3.30 -6.58 6.06
N ALA A 52 -3.79 -5.35 5.99
CA ALA A 52 -4.69 -4.81 7.00
C ALA A 52 -6.06 -5.53 6.95
N ASP A 53 -6.82 -5.47 8.05
CA ASP A 53 -8.19 -6.03 8.09
C ASP A 53 -9.22 -5.11 7.43
N ARG A 54 -8.94 -3.80 7.37
CA ARG A 54 -9.81 -2.78 6.77
C ARG A 54 -9.00 -1.64 6.19
N LEU A 55 -9.54 -0.99 5.15
CA LEU A 55 -8.98 0.24 4.61
C LEU A 55 -9.28 1.42 5.55
N PRO A 56 -8.46 2.48 5.52
CA PRO A 56 -8.79 3.75 6.18
C PRO A 56 -10.18 4.26 5.75
N PRO A 57 -10.97 4.88 6.65
CA PRO A 57 -12.30 5.39 6.32
C PRO A 57 -12.32 6.44 5.20
N ASP A 58 -11.20 7.14 5.00
CA ASP A 58 -10.99 8.16 3.97
C ASP A 58 -10.30 7.61 2.71
N PHE A 59 -10.07 6.30 2.62
CA PHE A 59 -9.48 5.69 1.44
C PHE A 59 -10.46 5.81 0.24
N PRO A 60 -9.98 6.14 -0.97
CA PRO A 60 -10.86 6.33 -2.13
C PRO A 60 -11.78 5.13 -2.38
N ALA A 61 -13.05 5.39 -2.68
CA ALA A 61 -13.97 4.35 -3.15
C ALA A 61 -13.54 3.84 -4.53
N MET A 62 -13.77 2.55 -4.81
CA MET A 62 -13.68 2.05 -6.18
C MET A 62 -14.86 2.63 -6.96
N ALA A 63 -14.55 3.42 -8.00
CA ALA A 63 -15.52 3.88 -8.98
C ALA A 63 -15.90 2.75 -9.95
#